data_AF-A0A4Y5P3G4-F1
#
_entry.id   AF-A0A4Y5P3G4-F1
#
_cell.length_a   1.000
_cell.length_b   1.000
_cell.length_c   1.000
_cell.angle_alpha   90.00
_cell.angle_beta   90.00
_cell.angle_gamma   90.00
#
_symmetry.space_group_name_H-M   'P 1'
#
loop_
_entity.id
_entity.type
_entity.pdbx_description
1 polymer ?
#
loop_
_entity_poly.entity_id
_entity_poly.type
_entity_poly.pdbx_seq_one_letter_code
_entity_poly.pdbx_strand_id
1 'polypeptide(L)'
;MTRVKSPRKRKRRSIFRLNVGYRKPANNSFKIANQRFLKAQVHTFRDRHKKKQVFRHLWITRLNAFSRKLFEINYSNLIFQLKKAKILTNRKIMAQLAIYDFFVFESFSKFID
;
A
#
# COMPACT_ATOMS: atom_id res chain seq x y z
N MET A 1 33.53 -13.72 41.08
CA MET A 1 32.67 -13.62 39.87
C MET A 1 33.38 -14.29 38.69
N THR A 2 32.70 -15.17 37.93
CA THR A 2 33.29 -15.86 36.77
C THR A 2 33.23 -15.00 35.51
N ARG A 3 34.33 -14.95 34.73
CA ARG A 3 34.41 -14.19 33.48
C ARG A 3 33.53 -14.84 32.38
N VAL A 4 32.45 -14.17 31.97
CA VAL A 4 31.57 -14.63 30.88
C VAL A 4 31.91 -13.94 29.55
N LYS A 5 32.04 -14.73 28.47
CA LYS A 5 32.37 -14.21 27.11
C LYS A 5 31.13 -13.74 26.36
N SER A 6 31.22 -12.60 25.66
CA SER A 6 30.09 -11.99 24.92
C SER A 6 29.74 -12.71 23.60
N PRO A 7 28.45 -12.96 23.28
CA PRO A 7 28.00 -13.70 22.10
C PRO A 7 27.96 -12.87 20.79
N ARG A 8 28.98 -12.05 20.52
CA ARG A 8 28.99 -11.08 19.39
C ARG A 8 28.79 -11.71 18.01
N LYS A 9 29.33 -12.91 17.78
CA LYS A 9 29.23 -13.63 16.50
C LYS A 9 27.78 -13.99 16.15
N ARG A 10 26.97 -14.36 17.14
CA ARG A 10 25.54 -14.69 16.95
C ARG A 10 24.74 -13.46 16.51
N LYS A 11 24.94 -12.32 17.18
CA LYS A 11 24.30 -11.03 16.82
C LYS A 11 24.68 -10.53 15.42
N ARG A 12 25.94 -10.70 15.02
CA ARG A 12 26.36 -10.35 13.64
C ARG A 12 25.65 -11.21 12.59
N ARG A 13 25.56 -12.53 12.84
CA ARG A 13 24.88 -13.46 11.93
C ARG A 13 23.38 -13.14 11.77
N SER A 14 22.68 -12.74 12.83
CA SER A 14 21.26 -12.35 12.70
C SER A 14 21.08 -11.12 11.82
N ILE A 15 21.93 -10.11 11.95
CA ILE A 15 21.89 -8.90 11.11
C ILE A 15 22.19 -9.24 9.64
N PHE A 16 23.12 -10.15 9.35
CA PHE A 16 23.36 -10.58 7.97
C PHE A 16 22.19 -11.39 7.39
N ARG A 17 21.55 -12.25 8.19
CA ARG A 17 20.33 -12.98 7.76
C ARG A 17 19.19 -12.03 7.37
N LEU A 18 19.04 -10.93 8.08
CA LEU A 18 18.02 -9.91 7.77
C LEU A 18 18.39 -9.05 6.54
N ASN A 19 19.68 -8.96 6.21
CA ASN A 19 20.19 -8.18 5.08
C ASN A 19 20.55 -9.04 3.85
N VAL A 20 20.01 -10.26 3.75
CA VAL A 20 20.19 -11.09 2.56
C VAL A 20 19.60 -10.36 1.35
N GLY A 21 20.33 -10.39 0.22
CA GLY A 21 19.92 -9.71 -1.02
C GLY A 21 20.27 -8.22 -1.09
N TYR A 22 20.81 -7.62 -0.01
CA TYR A 22 21.30 -6.25 -0.09
C TYR A 22 22.53 -6.14 -0.98
N ARG A 23 22.63 -5.02 -1.72
CA ARG A 23 23.71 -4.79 -2.68
C ARG A 23 25.04 -4.44 -2.00
N LYS A 24 26.14 -4.99 -2.55
CA LYS A 24 27.54 -4.72 -2.18
C LYS A 24 27.77 -4.80 -0.65
N PRO A 25 28.50 -3.88 0.06
CA PRO A 25 29.02 -4.20 1.39
C PRO A 25 27.95 -4.28 2.48
N ALA A 26 26.69 -3.94 2.17
CA ALA A 26 25.57 -4.11 3.08
C ALA A 26 25.26 -5.59 3.42
N ASN A 27 25.74 -6.53 2.61
CA ASN A 27 25.62 -7.97 2.87
C ASN A 27 26.90 -8.59 3.47
N ASN A 28 28.04 -7.90 3.43
CA ASN A 28 29.34 -8.46 3.87
C ASN A 28 29.93 -7.73 5.09
N SER A 29 29.77 -6.41 5.18
CA SER A 29 30.32 -5.59 6.26
C SER A 29 29.28 -5.29 7.33
N PHE A 30 29.56 -5.70 8.57
CA PHE A 30 28.61 -5.55 9.68
C PHE A 30 28.21 -4.10 9.95
N LYS A 31 29.15 -3.16 9.86
CA LYS A 31 28.90 -1.74 10.12
C LYS A 31 27.86 -1.18 9.13
N ILE A 32 28.04 -1.49 7.85
CA ILE A 32 27.17 -1.02 6.77
C ILE A 32 25.84 -1.79 6.81
N ALA A 33 25.88 -3.10 7.03
CA ALA A 33 24.69 -3.93 7.20
C ALA A 33 23.77 -3.41 8.32
N ASN A 34 24.34 -3.07 9.48
CA ASN A 34 23.57 -2.54 10.61
C ASN A 34 22.95 -1.16 10.29
N GLN A 35 23.72 -0.26 9.66
CA GLN A 35 23.19 1.04 9.23
C GLN A 35 22.04 0.90 8.23
N ARG A 36 22.17 -0.01 7.25
CA ARG A 36 21.14 -0.28 6.25
C ARG A 36 19.90 -0.93 6.86
N PHE A 37 20.08 -1.87 7.78
CA PHE A 37 19.01 -2.51 8.53
C PHE A 37 18.18 -1.49 9.31
N LEU A 38 18.83 -0.58 10.03
CA LEU A 38 18.14 0.48 10.78
C LEU A 38 17.33 1.40 9.85
N LYS A 39 17.91 1.84 8.73
CA LYS A 39 17.18 2.64 7.74
C LYS A 39 16.00 1.88 7.14
N ALA A 40 16.18 0.60 6.82
CA ALA A 40 15.12 -0.23 6.26
C ALA A 40 13.93 -0.36 7.24
N GLN A 41 14.18 -0.55 8.53
CA GLN A 41 13.11 -0.60 9.53
C GLN A 41 12.27 0.69 9.57
N VAL A 42 12.91 1.86 9.54
CA VAL A 42 12.19 3.15 9.49
C VAL A 42 11.30 3.23 8.24
N HIS A 43 11.83 2.84 7.07
CA HIS A 43 11.05 2.79 5.85
C HIS A 43 9.89 1.79 5.94
N THR A 44 10.11 0.58 6.46
CA THR A 44 9.04 -0.42 6.61
C THR A 44 7.89 0.09 7.46
N PHE A 45 8.18 0.79 8.56
CA PHE A 45 7.15 1.36 9.42
C PHE A 45 6.33 2.41 8.67
N ARG A 46 7.01 3.38 8.05
CA ARG A 46 6.36 4.46 7.29
C ARG A 46 5.54 3.92 6.12
N ASP A 47 6.11 2.98 5.36
CA ASP A 47 5.54 2.52 4.11
C ASP A 47 4.33 1.58 4.34
N ARG A 48 4.20 0.94 5.51
CA ARG A 48 2.94 0.25 5.90
C ARG A 48 1.74 1.19 5.93
N HIS A 49 1.91 2.42 6.43
CA HIS A 49 0.86 3.43 6.40
C HIS A 49 0.66 3.98 4.98
N LYS A 50 1.76 4.30 4.28
CA LYS A 50 1.72 4.83 2.91
C LYS A 50 1.05 3.88 1.93
N LYS A 51 1.23 2.56 2.07
CA LYS A 51 0.56 1.52 1.25
C LYS A 51 -0.95 1.74 1.20
N LYS A 52 -1.58 2.03 2.33
CA LYS A 52 -3.04 2.27 2.41
C LYS A 52 -3.47 3.49 1.57
N GLN A 53 -2.67 4.55 1.60
CA GLN A 53 -2.91 5.76 0.80
C GLN A 53 -2.68 5.52 -0.70
N VAL A 54 -1.62 4.80 -1.07
CA VAL A 54 -1.31 4.47 -2.47
C VAL A 54 -2.43 3.64 -3.10
N PHE A 55 -2.95 2.62 -2.40
CA PHE A 55 -4.09 1.85 -2.90
C PHE A 55 -5.36 2.68 -3.03
N ARG A 56 -5.64 3.54 -2.04
CA ARG A 56 -6.77 4.47 -2.13
C ARG A 56 -6.66 5.38 -3.34
N HIS A 57 -5.47 5.94 -3.60
CA HIS A 57 -5.24 6.78 -4.76
C HIS A 57 -5.48 6.01 -6.07
N LEU A 58 -4.95 4.79 -6.18
CA LEU A 58 -5.18 3.92 -7.33
C LEU A 58 -6.67 3.65 -7.58
N TRP A 59 -7.46 3.38 -6.53
CA TRP A 59 -8.90 3.15 -6.66
C TRP A 59 -9.64 4.40 -7.14
N ILE A 60 -9.26 5.58 -6.64
CA ILE A 60 -9.82 6.86 -7.09
C ILE A 60 -9.50 7.11 -8.56
N THR A 61 -8.25 6.89 -8.97
CA THR A 61 -7.83 7.08 -10.37
C THR A 61 -8.60 6.14 -11.30
N ARG A 62 -8.75 4.87 -10.92
CA ARG A 62 -9.55 3.89 -11.67
C ARG A 62 -11.01 4.33 -11.77
N LEU A 63 -11.63 4.68 -10.66
CA LEU A 63 -13.03 5.13 -10.65
C LEU A 63 -13.24 6.40 -11.45
N ASN A 64 -12.31 7.35 -11.40
CA ASN A 64 -12.38 8.57 -12.21
C ASN A 64 -12.35 8.27 -13.72
N ALA A 65 -11.53 7.30 -14.15
CA ALA A 65 -11.51 6.87 -15.55
C ALA A 65 -12.85 6.26 -15.98
N PHE A 66 -13.43 5.36 -15.18
CA PHE A 66 -14.74 4.75 -15.47
C PHE A 66 -15.90 5.74 -15.40
N SER A 67 -15.91 6.61 -14.40
CA SER A 67 -16.98 7.62 -14.22
C SER A 67 -17.07 8.54 -15.42
N ARG A 68 -15.91 8.99 -15.93
CA ARG A 68 -15.82 9.83 -17.12
C ARG A 68 -16.26 9.10 -18.38
N LYS A 69 -15.94 7.81 -18.49
CA LYS A 69 -16.27 7.00 -19.67
C LYS A 69 -17.76 6.63 -19.76
N LEU A 70 -18.42 6.38 -18.62
CA LEU A 70 -19.77 5.80 -18.60
C LEU A 70 -20.87 6.80 -18.29
N PHE A 71 -20.58 7.76 -17.43
CA PHE A 71 -21.58 8.66 -16.88
C PHE A 71 -21.25 10.12 -17.22
N GLU A 72 -20.15 10.37 -17.93
CA GLU A 72 -19.63 11.70 -18.29
C GLU A 72 -19.39 12.64 -17.09
N ILE A 73 -19.41 12.12 -15.87
CA ILE A 73 -19.17 12.87 -14.64
C ILE A 73 -17.76 12.63 -14.09
N ASN A 74 -17.31 13.59 -13.28
CA ASN A 74 -16.08 13.42 -12.50
C ASN A 74 -16.33 12.52 -11.27
N TYR A 75 -15.25 11.96 -10.73
CA TYR A 75 -15.32 11.10 -9.55
C TYR A 75 -15.92 11.80 -8.31
N SER A 76 -15.69 13.11 -8.13
CA SER A 76 -16.25 13.86 -7.00
C SER A 76 -17.78 13.88 -7.01
N ASN A 77 -18.37 14.10 -8.18
CA ASN A 77 -19.82 14.12 -8.36
C ASN A 77 -20.41 12.71 -8.15
N LEU A 78 -19.76 11.67 -8.68
CA LEU A 78 -20.18 10.28 -8.46
C LEU A 78 -20.28 9.96 -6.96
N ILE A 79 -19.23 10.26 -6.21
CA ILE A 79 -19.22 10.01 -4.75
C ILE A 79 -20.26 10.85 -4.01
N PHE A 80 -20.49 12.08 -4.45
CA PHE A 80 -21.52 12.94 -3.88
C PHE A 80 -22.92 12.36 -4.08
N GLN A 81 -23.27 11.96 -5.31
CA GLN A 81 -24.57 11.37 -5.64
C GLN A 81 -24.78 10.03 -4.92
N LEU A 82 -23.77 9.15 -4.89
CA LEU A 82 -23.87 7.89 -4.14
C LEU A 82 -24.06 8.13 -2.64
N LYS A 83 -23.43 9.15 -2.07
CA LYS A 83 -23.64 9.54 -0.67
C LYS A 83 -25.05 10.10 -0.45
N LYS A 84 -25.58 10.90 -1.39
CA LYS A 84 -26.97 11.41 -1.38
C LYS A 84 -27.98 10.26 -1.42
N ALA A 85 -27.71 9.24 -2.24
CA ALA A 85 -28.47 8.00 -2.32
C ALA A 85 -28.26 7.04 -1.12
N LYS A 86 -27.49 7.45 -0.11
CA LYS A 86 -27.16 6.66 1.11
C LYS A 86 -26.45 5.32 0.84
N ILE A 87 -25.77 5.20 -0.30
CA ILE A 87 -25.00 4.00 -0.65
C ILE A 87 -23.59 4.12 -0.05
N LEU A 88 -23.37 3.43 1.07
CA LEU A 88 -22.09 3.40 1.77
C LEU A 88 -21.14 2.36 1.16
N THR A 89 -20.56 2.66 0.01
CA THR A 89 -19.65 1.74 -0.69
C THR A 89 -18.17 2.07 -0.46
N ASN A 90 -17.37 1.02 -0.27
CA ASN A 90 -15.92 1.15 -0.22
C ASN A 90 -15.36 1.31 -1.64
N ARG A 91 -14.47 2.29 -1.83
CA ARG A 91 -13.76 2.55 -3.09
C ARG A 91 -13.00 1.34 -3.61
N LYS A 92 -12.49 0.48 -2.71
CA LYS A 92 -11.87 -0.80 -3.10
C LYS A 92 -12.84 -1.66 -3.92
N ILE A 93 -14.05 -1.85 -3.39
CA ILE A 93 -15.06 -2.72 -3.98
C ILE A 93 -15.62 -2.07 -5.25
N MET A 94 -15.92 -0.76 -5.23
CA MET A 94 -16.36 -0.06 -6.45
C MET A 94 -15.35 -0.15 -7.58
N ALA A 95 -14.06 0.08 -7.31
CA ALA A 95 -13.01 0.00 -8.33
C ALA A 95 -12.81 -1.44 -8.84
N GLN A 96 -13.15 -2.44 -8.03
CA GLN A 96 -13.12 -3.84 -8.42
C GLN A 96 -14.32 -4.20 -9.30
N LEU A 97 -15.53 -3.79 -8.90
CA LEU A 97 -16.76 -3.95 -9.69
C LEU A 97 -16.63 -3.30 -11.07
N ALA A 98 -16.10 -2.08 -11.14
CA ALA A 98 -15.88 -1.40 -12.40
C ALA A 98 -14.96 -2.16 -13.38
N ILE A 99 -14.06 -3.02 -12.88
CA ILE A 99 -13.14 -3.80 -13.70
C ILE A 99 -13.73 -5.16 -14.07
N TYR A 100 -14.31 -5.88 -13.12
CA TYR A 100 -14.76 -7.26 -13.31
C TYR A 100 -16.21 -7.35 -13.77
N ASP A 101 -17.10 -6.56 -13.17
CA ASP A 101 -18.55 -6.62 -13.40
C ASP A 101 -19.08 -5.28 -13.89
N PHE A 102 -18.81 -5.03 -15.17
CA PHE A 102 -19.17 -3.76 -15.81
C PHE A 102 -20.67 -3.45 -15.73
N PHE A 103 -21.54 -4.43 -15.98
CA PHE A 103 -23.00 -4.27 -15.93
C PHE A 103 -23.50 -3.83 -14.55
N VAL A 104 -22.89 -4.37 -13.49
CA VAL A 104 -23.23 -3.97 -12.12
C VAL A 104 -22.80 -2.54 -11.87
N PHE A 105 -21.61 -2.15 -12.34
CA PHE A 105 -21.15 -0.77 -12.20
C PHE A 105 -22.01 0.21 -13.00
N GLU A 106 -22.42 -0.15 -14.21
CA GLU A 106 -23.32 0.65 -15.05
C GLU A 106 -24.68 0.89 -14.37
N SER A 107 -25.20 -0.08 -13.62
CA SER A 107 -26.46 0.08 -12.87
C SER A 107 -26.46 1.25 -11.88
N PHE A 108 -25.28 1.74 -11.48
CA PHE A 108 -25.17 2.93 -10.63
C PHE A 108 -25.65 4.22 -11.32
N SER A 109 -25.77 4.22 -12.65
CA SER A 109 -26.35 5.35 -13.41
C SER A 109 -27.74 5.75 -12.90
N LYS A 110 -28.54 4.79 -12.44
CA LYS A 110 -29.90 5.02 -11.91
C LYS A 110 -29.93 5.89 -10.64
N PHE A 111 -28.78 6.08 -9.98
CA PHE A 111 -28.67 6.90 -8.77
C PHE A 111 -27.98 8.24 -9.04
N ILE A 112 -27.63 8.52 -10.30
CA ILE A 112 -26.94 9.72 -10.78
C ILE A 112 -28.02 10.67 -11.30
N ASP A 113 -28.71 11.35 -10.38
CA ASP A 113 -29.66 12.46 -10.64
C ASP A 113 -29.33 13.69 -9.77
#